data_AF-A0A022RQQ1-F1
#
_entry.id   AF-A0A022RQQ1-F1
#
_cell.length_a   1.000
_cell.length_b   1.000
_cell.length_c   1.000
_cell.angle_alpha   90.00
_cell.angle_beta   90.00
_cell.angle_gamma   90.00
#
_symmetry.space_group_name_H-M   'P 1'
#
loop_
_entity.id
_entity.type
_entity.pdbx_description
1 polymer ?
#
loop_
_entity_poly.entity_id
_entity_poly.type
_entity_poly.pdbx_seq_one_letter_code
_entity_poly.pdbx_strand_id
1 'polypeptide(L)' 'CYICLSDYEEGDKLRVLPCNHEYHVSCIDKWLKEVNRVCPLCRHDVCGAGGECSGTNADVSTQ' A
#
# COMPACT_ATOMS: atom_id res chain seq x y z
N CYS A 1 -3.01 -10.90 -4.69
CA CYS A 1 -3.15 -9.81 -3.69
C CYS A 1 -2.37 -10.12 -2.41
N TYR A 2 -1.40 -9.29 -2.01
CA TYR A 2 -0.59 -9.56 -0.80
C TYR A 2 -1.36 -9.49 0.52
N ILE A 3 -2.54 -8.85 0.53
CA ILE A 3 -3.36 -8.69 1.74
C ILE A 3 -4.14 -9.97 2.04
N CYS A 4 -4.80 -10.56 1.04
CA CYS A 4 -5.56 -11.81 1.20
C CYS A 4 -4.82 -13.07 0.76
N LEU A 5 -3.62 -12.91 0.20
CA LEU A 5 -2.77 -13.99 -0.35
C LEU A 5 -3.46 -14.85 -1.43
N SER A 6 -4.52 -14.34 -2.06
CA SER A 6 -5.20 -14.98 -3.21
C SER A 6 -4.70 -14.46 -4.54
N ASP A 7 -4.81 -15.30 -5.57
CA ASP A 7 -4.62 -14.92 -6.98
C ASP A 7 -5.64 -13.88 -7.46
N TYR A 8 -5.35 -13.28 -8.60
CA TYR A 8 -6.21 -12.31 -9.27
C TYR A 8 -7.00 -13.00 -10.37
N GLU A 9 -8.33 -12.86 -10.38
CA GLU A 9 -9.21 -13.48 -11.37
C GLU A 9 -9.80 -12.46 -12.36
N GLU A 10 -10.28 -12.94 -13.50
CA GLU A 10 -10.92 -12.10 -14.51
C GLU A 10 -12.23 -11.50 -13.94
N GLY A 11 -12.25 -10.18 -13.78
CA GLY A 11 -13.37 -9.45 -13.18
C GLY A 11 -13.09 -8.90 -11.78
N ASP A 12 -11.95 -9.27 -11.18
CA ASP A 12 -11.54 -8.66 -9.92
C ASP A 12 -11.18 -7.18 -10.09
N LYS A 13 -11.65 -6.39 -9.12
CA LYS A 13 -11.33 -4.96 -9.09
C LYS A 13 -10.00 -4.78 -8.41
N LEU A 14 -8.99 -4.39 -9.17
CA LEU A 14 -7.65 -4.10 -8.67
C LEU A 14 -7.42 -2.59 -8.59
N ARG A 15 -6.70 -2.15 -7.57
CA ARG A 15 -6.24 -0.78 -7.39
C ARG A 15 -4.72 -0.79 -7.31
N VAL A 16 -4.12 0.08 -8.11
CA VAL A 16 -2.69 0.36 -8.13
C VAL A 16 -2.42 1.56 -7.24
N LEU A 17 -1.49 1.43 -6.29
CA LEU A 17 -1.01 2.51 -5.43
C LEU A 17 0.02 3.39 -6.19
N PRO A 18 0.31 4.62 -5.70
CA PRO A 18 1.35 5.48 -6.28
C PRO A 18 2.76 4.87 -6.25
N CYS A 19 2.98 3.84 -5.42
CA CYS A 19 4.23 3.06 -5.38
C CYS A 19 4.25 1.86 -6.35
N ASN A 20 3.39 1.83 -7.36
CA ASN A 20 3.26 0.76 -8.38
C ASN A 20 2.87 -0.63 -7.86
N HIS A 21 2.38 -0.74 -6.63
CA HIS A 21 1.86 -2.01 -6.10
C HIS A 21 0.36 -2.13 -6.31
N GLU A 22 -0.09 -3.31 -6.68
CA GLU A 22 -1.47 -3.64 -7.01
C GLU A 22 -2.10 -4.57 -5.98
N TYR A 23 -3.36 -4.30 -5.64
CA TYR A 23 -4.16 -5.07 -4.68
C TYR A 23 -5.63 -5.09 -5.06
N HIS A 24 -6.38 -6.08 -4.57
CA HIS A 24 -7.85 -6.03 -4.64
C HIS A 24 -8.37 -4.75 -3.99
N VAL A 25 -9.26 -4.04 -4.67
CA VAL A 25 -9.94 -2.83 -4.17
C VAL A 25 -10.54 -3.11 -2.80
N SER A 26 -11.25 -4.22 -2.63
CA SER A 26 -11.85 -4.62 -1.35
C SER A 26 -10.82 -4.84 -0.24
N CYS A 27 -9.65 -5.40 -0.57
CA CYS A 27 -8.61 -5.67 0.41
C CYS A 27 -7.86 -4.40 0.80
N ILE A 28 -7.46 -3.59 -0.19
CA ILE A 28 -6.76 -2.33 0.10
C ILE A 28 -7.67 -1.34 0.79
N ASP A 29 -8.96 -1.28 0.46
CA ASP A 29 -9.91 -0.39 1.12
C ASP A 29 -10.06 -0.72 2.62
N LYS A 30 -10.19 -2.01 2.95
CA LYS A 30 -10.15 -2.48 4.35
C LYS A 30 -8.84 -2.12 5.03
N TRP A 31 -7.70 -2.37 4.39
CA TRP A 31 -6.40 -2.06 4.95
C TRP A 31 -6.24 -0.56 5.27
N LEU A 32 -6.58 0.32 4.32
CA LEU A 32 -6.48 1.77 4.48
C LEU A 32 -7.44 2.31 5.57
N LYS A 33 -8.54 1.59 5.83
CA LYS A 33 -9.55 1.96 6.83
C LYS A 33 -9.24 1.41 8.23
N GLU A 34 -8.77 0.17 8.32
CA GLU A 34 -8.59 -0.56 9.58
C GLU A 34 -7.16 -0.51 10.11
N VAL A 35 -6.16 -0.39 9.24
CA VAL A 35 -4.74 -0.50 9.62
C VAL A 35 -4.03 0.84 9.45
N ASN A 36 -3.75 1.26 8.22
CA ASN A 36 -3.00 2.47 7.93
C ASN A 36 -3.03 2.79 6.42
N ARG A 37 -2.89 4.07 6.09
CA ARG A 37 -2.88 4.56 4.70
C ARG A 37 -1.54 4.39 4.00
N VAL A 38 -0.87 3.26 4.23
CA VAL A 38 0.44 2.94 3.66
C VAL A 38 0.39 1.62 2.89
N CYS A 39 1.31 1.46 1.95
CA CYS A 39 1.46 0.25 1.16
C CYS A 39 1.88 -0.93 2.05
N PRO A 40 1.19 -2.07 2.03
CA PRO A 40 1.57 -3.23 2.85
C PRO A 40 2.86 -3.92 2.39
N LEU A 41 3.34 -3.68 1.15
CA LEU A 41 4.64 -4.20 0.70
C LEU A 41 5.81 -3.29 1.08
N CYS A 42 5.75 -2.02 0.67
CA CYS A 42 6.90 -1.10 0.77
C CYS A 42 6.71 0.00 1.82
N ARG A 43 5.57 0.03 2.52
CA ARG A 43 5.19 1.06 3.51
C ARG A 43 5.15 2.49 2.95
N HIS A 44 5.08 2.63 1.63
CA HIS A 44 4.92 3.94 0.99
C HIS A 44 3.54 4.52 1.27
N ASP A 45 3.48 5.80 1.63
CA ASP A 45 2.23 6.47 1.98
C ASP A 45 1.32 6.67 0.76
N VAL A 46 0.03 6.43 0.93
CA VAL A 46 -0.98 6.49 -0.14
C VAL A 46 -1.73 7.83 -0.11
N CYS A 47 -1.51 8.67 0.91
CA CYS A 47 -2.18 9.94 1.14
C CYS A 47 -1.50 11.09 0.36
N GLY A 48 -1.57 11.04 -0.96
CA GLY A 48 -1.09 12.12 -1.84
C GLY A 48 -2.14 13.18 -2.16
N ALA A 49 -2.67 13.91 -1.17
CA ALA A 49 -3.40 15.16 -1.39
C ALA A 49 -3.40 16.05 -0.11
N GLY A 50 -2.28 16.77 0.10
CA GLY A 50 -2.20 17.96 0.95
C GLY A 50 -1.72 17.75 2.39
N GLY A 51 -0.43 18.04 2.64
CA GLY A 51 0.11 18.34 3.97
C GLY A 51 1.18 17.38 4.48
N GLU A 52 2.42 17.88 4.55
CA GLU A 52 3.62 17.40 5.26
C GLU A 52 3.31 16.81 6.67
N CYS A 53 4.12 16.00 7.37
CA CYS A 53 5.43 15.37 7.24
C CYS A 53 5.55 14.37 8.42
N SER A 54 6.22 13.22 8.26
CA SER A 54 7.09 12.58 9.27
C SER A 54 7.60 11.25 8.70
N GLY A 55 8.80 11.28 8.12
CA GLY A 55 9.55 10.06 7.88
C GLY A 55 10.10 9.48 9.18
N THR A 56 10.37 8.18 9.20
CA THR A 56 11.50 7.63 9.93
C THR A 56 12.19 6.54 9.10
N ASN A 57 13.34 6.92 8.56
CA ASN A 57 14.62 6.21 8.62
C ASN A 57 14.63 4.73 8.18
N ALA A 58 14.84 4.49 6.88
CA ALA A 58 15.55 3.28 6.45
C ALA A 58 17.04 3.62 6.42
N ASP A 59 17.69 3.27 7.53
CA ASP A 59 19.12 3.29 7.77
C ASP A 59 19.92 2.82 6.55
N VAL A 60 20.91 3.64 6.20
CA VAL A 60 21.92 3.38 5.19
C VAL A 60 22.85 2.28 5.72
N SER A 61 22.86 1.11 5.07
CA SER A 61 23.89 0.10 5.34
C SER A 61 25.26 0.67 5.03
N THR A 62 25.99 1.06 6.07
CA THR A 62 27.45 1.14 6.05
C THR A 62 27.98 -0.19 6.55
N GLN A 63 28.43 -1.03 5.63
CA GLN A 63 29.72 -1.73 5.67
C GLN A 63 29.98 -2.43 4.33
#